data_AF-A0A2S3U5F3-F1
#
_entry.id   AF-A0A2S3U5F3-F1
#
_cell.length_a   1.000
_cell.length_b   1.000
_cell.length_c   1.000
_cell.angle_alpha   90.00
_cell.angle_beta   90.00
_cell.angle_gamma   90.00
#
_symmetry.space_group_name_H-M   'P 1'
#
loop_
_entity.id
_entity.type
_entity.pdbx_description
1 polymer ?
#
loop_
_entity_poly.entity_id
_entity_poly.type
_entity_poly.pdbx_seq_one_letter_code
_entity_poly.pdbx_strand_id
1 'polypeptide(L)' 'MTEAVIDLTKIGVTFKDGQQTIQAVQDVDLKIEAGDIYGIIGYSGAGKSTLVRVINLLQVPTTGRGGR' A
#
# COMPACT_ATOMS: atom_id res chain seq x y z
N MET A 1 -10.55 -4.68 22.38
CA MET A 1 -10.15 -4.07 21.08
C MET A 1 -9.65 -5.20 20.23
N THR A 2 -10.20 -5.37 19.03
CA THR A 2 -9.63 -6.30 18.04
C THR A 2 -8.24 -5.80 17.64
N GLU A 3 -7.36 -6.76 17.36
CA GLU A 3 -6.03 -6.49 16.82
C GLU A 3 -6.19 -6.30 15.30
N ALA A 4 -5.62 -5.22 14.77
CA ALA A 4 -5.59 -5.03 13.32
C ALA A 4 -4.77 -6.15 12.70
N VAL A 5 -5.28 -6.71 11.60
CA VAL A 5 -4.62 -7.77 10.83
C VAL A 5 -3.76 -7.22 9.70
N ILE A 6 -3.94 -5.93 9.40
CA ILE A 6 -3.11 -5.14 8.50
C ILE A 6 -3.00 -3.74 9.11
N ASP A 7 -1.78 -3.29 9.38
CA ASP A 7 -1.49 -1.91 9.79
C ASP A 7 -0.37 -1.32 8.93
N LEU A 8 -0.77 -0.43 8.02
CA LEU A 8 0.12 0.29 7.12
C LEU A 8 0.18 1.76 7.55
N THR A 9 1.39 2.24 7.82
CA THR A 9 1.63 3.65 8.17
C THR A 9 2.52 4.33 7.14
N LYS A 10 2.02 5.41 6.55
CA LYS A 10 2.71 6.31 5.59
C LYS A 10 3.40 5.57 4.45
N ILE A 11 2.72 4.56 3.90
CA ILE A 11 3.25 3.74 2.81
C ILE A 11 3.45 4.61 1.58
N GLY A 12 4.66 4.55 1.02
CA GLY A 12 4.98 5.08 -0.29
C GLY A 12 5.71 4.05 -1.13
N VAL A 13 5.42 4.03 -2.43
CA VAL A 13 6.12 3.17 -3.40
C VAL A 13 6.51 4.01 -4.60
N THR A 14 7.81 4.02 -4.88
CA THR A 14 8.40 4.73 -6.01
C THR A 14 9.14 3.74 -6.90
N PHE A 15 8.81 3.75 -8.18
CA PHE A 15 9.53 3.00 -9.22
C PHE A 15 10.46 3.94 -9.99
N LYS A 16 11.62 3.42 -10.37
CA LYS A 16 12.54 4.10 -11.28
C LYS A 16 12.55 3.34 -12.60
N ASP A 17 12.24 4.03 -13.69
CA ASP A 17 12.30 3.52 -15.05
C ASP A 17 13.21 4.42 -15.88
N GLY A 18 14.48 4.00 -15.99
CA GLY A 18 15.54 4.82 -16.56
C GLY A 18 15.70 6.16 -15.83
N GLN A 19 15.40 7.26 -16.53
CA GLN A 19 15.44 8.63 -15.99
C GLN A 19 14.13 9.04 -15.31
N GLN A 20 13.04 8.28 -15.50
CA GLN A 20 11.73 8.61 -14.95
C GLN A 20 11.57 8.02 -13.55
N THR A 21 10.98 8.82 -12.66
CA THR A 21 10.61 8.39 -11.31
C THR A 21 9.09 8.45 -11.20
N ILE A 22 8.47 7.31 -10.95
CA ILE A 22 7.01 7.18 -10.86
C ILE A 22 6.64 6.90 -9.41
N GLN A 23 5.86 7.79 -8.82
CA GLN A 23 5.30 7.60 -7.50
C GLN A 23 3.95 6.88 -7.62
N ALA A 24 3.96 5.57 -7.39
CA ALA A 24 2.77 4.72 -7.54
C ALA A 24 1.88 4.74 -6.30
N VAL A 25 2.47 4.88 -5.10
CA VAL A 25 1.72 5.04 -3.84
C VAL A 25 2.37 6.18 -3.07
N GLN A 26 1.56 7.08 -2.51
CA GLN A 26 2.01 8.26 -1.81
C GLN A 26 1.26 8.41 -0.48
N ASP A 27 2.01 8.29 0.62
CA ASP A 27 1.56 8.59 1.99
C ASP A 27 0.22 7.94 2.37
N VAL A 28 0.10 6.62 2.18
CA VAL A 28 -1.10 5.86 2.51
C VAL A 28 -1.02 5.30 3.93
N ASP A 29 -2.01 5.64 4.75
CA ASP A 29 -2.32 4.98 6.02
C ASP A 29 -3.53 4.05 5.81
N LEU A 30 -3.42 2.80 6.24
CA LEU A 30 -4.49 1.80 6.12
C LEU A 30 -4.44 0.83 7.30
N LYS A 31 -5.56 0.75 8.03
CA LYS A 31 -5.75 -0.20 9.13
C LYS A 31 -6.97 -1.05 8.83
N ILE A 32 -6.82 -2.37 8.85
CA ILE A 32 -7.90 -3.33 8.58
C ILE A 32 -8.00 -4.28 9.78
N GLU A 33 -9.20 -4.42 10.31
CA GLU A 33 -9.50 -5.32 11.42
C GLU A 33 -9.95 -6.70 10.90
N ALA A 34 -9.87 -7.72 11.76
CA ALA A 34 -10.33 -9.05 11.39
C ALA A 34 -11.83 -9.06 11.05
N GLY A 35 -12.17 -9.52 9.84
CA GLY A 35 -13.55 -9.62 9.36
C GLY A 35 -14.03 -8.43 8.51
N ASP A 36 -13.22 -7.37 8.40
CA ASP A 36 -13.54 -6.24 7.53
C ASP A 36 -13.50 -6.62 6.04
N ILE A 37 -14.35 -5.95 5.25
CA ILE A 37 -14.34 -6.02 3.78
C ILE A 37 -14.09 -4.63 3.22
N TYR A 38 -12.96 -4.45 2.55
CA TYR A 38 -12.57 -3.20 1.89
C TYR A 38 -12.48 -3.37 0.37
N GLY A 39 -12.88 -2.34 -0.37
CA GLY A 39 -12.69 -2.23 -1.81
C GLY A 39 -11.67 -1.15 -2.16
N ILE A 40 -10.69 -1.48 -3.01
CA ILE A 40 -9.73 -0.52 -3.56
C ILE A 40 -10.13 -0.19 -5.00
N ILE A 41 -10.59 1.04 -5.24
CA ILE A 41 -11.11 1.50 -6.54
C ILE A 41 -10.33 2.72 -7.05
N GLY A 42 -10.42 2.99 -8.35
CA GLY A 42 -9.72 4.08 -9.02
C GLY A 42 -9.28 3.73 -10.44
N TYR A 43 -8.89 4.75 -11.21
CA TYR A 43 -8.50 4.61 -12.61
C TYR A 43 -7.29 3.68 -12.82
N SER A 44 -7.08 3.22 -14.06
CA SER A 44 -5.85 2.51 -14.43
C SER A 44 -4.63 3.38 -14.14
N GLY A 45 -3.57 2.80 -13.58
CA GLY A 45 -2.36 3.53 -13.19
C GLY A 45 -2.40 4.20 -11.80
N ALA A 46 -3.55 4.26 -11.11
CA ALA A 46 -3.68 4.95 -9.82
C ALA A 46 -3.00 4.26 -8.62
N GLY A 47 -2.16 3.24 -8.83
CA GLY A 47 -1.43 2.57 -7.73
C GLY A 47 -2.14 1.43 -6.99
N LYS A 48 -3.39 1.10 -7.35
CA LYS A 48 -4.20 0.06 -6.68
C LYS A 48 -3.48 -1.29 -6.52
N SER A 49 -3.01 -1.87 -7.64
CA SER A 49 -2.32 -3.16 -7.62
C SER A 49 -0.99 -3.08 -6.88
N THR A 50 -0.34 -1.92 -6.88
CA THR A 50 0.88 -1.67 -6.10
C THR A 50 0.59 -1.70 -4.61
N LEU A 51 -0.46 -1.02 -4.15
CA LEU A 51 -0.88 -1.05 -2.73
C LEU A 51 -1.27 -2.46 -2.28
N VAL A 52 -2.04 -3.20 -3.10
CA VAL A 52 -2.39 -4.60 -2.80
C VAL A 52 -1.15 -5.49 -2.69
N ARG A 53 -0.14 -5.28 -3.54
CA ARG A 53 1.13 -6.00 -3.43
C ARG A 53 1.91 -5.65 -2.16
N VAL A 54 1.82 -4.41 -1.67
CA VAL A 54 2.41 -4.05 -0.37
C VAL A 54 1.70 -4.78 0.77
N ILE A 55 0.36 -4.80 0.78
CA ILE A 55 -0.45 -5.55 1.76
C ILE A 55 -0.04 -7.03 1.78
N ASN A 56 0.12 -7.64 0.61
CA ASN A 56 0.50 -9.05 0.48
C ASN A 56 2.00 -9.32 0.63
N LEU A 57 2.80 -8.33 1.04
CA LEU A 57 4.27 -8.42 1.19
C LEU A 57 5.03 -8.81 -0.10
N LEU A 58 4.40 -8.67 -1.27
CA LEU A 58 5.00 -8.89 -2.59
C LEU A 58 5.76 -7.66 -3.09
N GLN A 59 5.52 -6.50 -2.47
CA GLN A 59 6.22 -5.25 -2.74
C GLN A 59 6.66 -4.64 -1.42
N VAL A 60 7.98 -4.44 -1.26
CA VAL A 60 8.50 -3.66 -0.12
C VAL A 60 8.23 -2.19 -0.39
N PRO A 61 7.64 -1.45 0.56
CA PRO A 61 7.42 -0.02 0.39
C PRO A 61 8.75 0.74 0.36
N THR A 62 8.83 1.78 -0.46
CA THR A 62 10.00 2.67 -0.51
C THR A 62 10.08 3.55 0.74
N THR A 63 8.92 3.93 1.30
CA THR A 63 8.80 4.70 2.54
C THR A 63 7.66 4.17 3.40
N GLY A 64 7.69 4.48 4.69
CA GLY A 64 6.70 4.00 5.64
C GLY A 64 7.00 2.58 6.12
N ARG A 65 6.03 1.99 6.81
CA ARG A 65 6.17 0.67 7.42
C ARG A 65 4.83 -0.06 7.45
N GLY A 66 4.88 -1.37 7.24
CA GLY A 66 3.75 -2.28 7.42
C GLY A 66 4.02 -3.21 8.60
N GLY A 67 3.13 -3.19 9.58
CA GLY A 67 3.04 -4.21 10.64
C GLY A 67 2.08 -5.32 10.21
N ARG A 68 2.30 -6.52 10.75
CA ARG A 68 1.27 -7.58 10.74
C ARG A 68 0.05 -7.10 11.51
#